data_AF-A0A4S9HJZ0-F1
#
_entry.id   AF-A0A4S9HJZ0-F1
#
_cell.length_a   1.000
_cell.length_b   1.000
_cell.length_c   1.000
_cell.angle_alpha   90.00
_cell.angle_beta   90.00
_cell.angle_gamma   90.00
#
_symmetry.space_group_name_H-M   'P 1'
#
loop_
_entity.id
_entity.type
_entity.pdbx_description
1 polymer ?
#
loop_
_entity_poly.entity_id
_entity_poly.type
_entity_poly.pdbx_seq_one_letter_code
_entity_poly.pdbx_strand_id
1 'polypeptide(L)'
;MVASLPFKLVNNSNSSNVWAYVTGINIADGRRVLLQADGKTPYYPENPPAIGSPLAKDCAIPLGKPGNSVTATVPQIAGGRVWFSIDSKLNFLLNPGPALVEPSVLNPSDPNAKVNFGFCEFTLNDAQLYANISYVDFVSNVPIAITLQNSAGAIQHVSGMQADGLNKVCDDLKAQAQKDGKPWDKLIVQENGQNFRVLNPSHGDAVGANFAGYYEPYVDQVWQYYSSDNRAFTLDTQAGPGKLQGKVVNNQLVIGEEAFEKPNTADIFGCNSGPFTTGPNGTRNAIIPRLAAGFIRTTLVTQTQQPSDPSTYYLTDPTNHYCRIVHERNLDKKGYGFAYDDVQPEGGADQSGKVNDGAPALFTIAVGGNRVYAGDTAPATTSEAVEEQSEPAPAASQENGQQQPMQESRPPIPQRKSSGLRGKLSGWKKKFMQ
;
A
#
# COMPACT_ATOMS: atom_id res chain seq x y z
N MET A 1 1.58 10.94 22.29
CA MET A 1 0.94 9.98 21.37
C MET A 1 -0.26 10.66 20.74
N VAL A 2 -0.42 10.54 19.43
CA VAL A 2 -1.45 11.27 18.68
C VAL A 2 -2.78 10.52 18.75
N ALA A 3 -3.86 11.21 19.15
CA ALA A 3 -5.22 10.64 19.14
C ALA A 3 -5.78 10.51 17.72
N SER A 4 -5.26 11.33 16.80
CA SER A 4 -5.56 11.32 15.38
C SER A 4 -4.37 11.89 14.59
N LEU A 5 -4.23 11.49 13.32
CA LEU A 5 -3.21 12.00 12.41
C LEU A 5 -3.85 12.66 11.18
N PRO A 6 -3.35 13.81 10.69
CA PRO A 6 -3.78 14.35 9.42
C PRO A 6 -3.30 13.46 8.27
N PHE A 7 -4.23 13.06 7.41
CA PHE A 7 -3.95 12.37 6.16
C PHE A 7 -4.21 13.34 5.01
N LYS A 8 -3.18 13.70 4.25
CA LYS A 8 -3.30 14.55 3.06
C LYS A 8 -3.54 13.66 1.84
N LEU A 9 -4.75 13.69 1.32
CA LEU A 9 -5.19 12.93 0.15
C LEU A 9 -5.01 13.81 -1.08
N VAL A 10 -4.20 13.37 -2.05
CA VAL A 10 -3.80 14.19 -3.21
C VAL A 10 -4.28 13.55 -4.51
N ASN A 11 -5.02 14.29 -5.32
CA ASN A 11 -5.40 13.85 -6.65
C ASN A 11 -4.29 14.19 -7.65
N ASN A 12 -3.46 13.21 -8.00
CA ASN A 12 -2.48 13.28 -9.09
C ASN A 12 -2.93 12.46 -10.31
N SER A 13 -4.23 12.22 -10.47
CA SER A 13 -4.81 11.58 -11.66
C SER A 13 -5.14 12.63 -12.74
N ASN A 14 -5.71 12.19 -13.86
CA ASN A 14 -6.24 13.07 -14.91
C ASN A 14 -7.74 13.40 -14.74
N SER A 15 -8.41 12.82 -13.75
CA SER A 15 -9.85 13.01 -13.54
C SER A 15 -10.15 14.01 -12.44
N SER A 16 -11.27 14.74 -12.57
CA SER A 16 -11.84 15.55 -11.48
C SER A 16 -12.82 14.75 -10.60
N ASN A 17 -13.14 13.52 -11.00
CA ASN A 17 -14.08 12.62 -10.34
C ASN A 17 -13.29 11.55 -9.58
N VAL A 18 -12.73 11.94 -8.43
CA VAL A 18 -11.95 11.03 -7.58
C VAL A 18 -12.50 11.08 -6.16
N TRP A 19 -12.74 9.90 -5.59
CA TRP A 19 -13.21 9.76 -4.21
C TRP A 19 -12.24 8.94 -3.39
N ALA A 20 -12.05 9.33 -2.14
CA ALA A 20 -11.32 8.57 -1.16
C ALA A 20 -12.27 8.04 -0.06
N TYR A 21 -11.88 6.93 0.56
CA TYR A 21 -12.60 6.31 1.68
C TYR A 21 -11.59 5.83 2.71
N VAL A 22 -11.88 6.01 3.99
CA VAL A 22 -11.04 5.51 5.08
C VAL A 22 -11.87 4.54 5.90
N THR A 23 -11.40 3.29 6.02
CA THR A 23 -12.09 2.20 6.73
C THR A 23 -11.13 1.49 7.68
N GLY A 24 -11.65 0.82 8.71
CA GLY A 24 -10.86 -0.09 9.56
C GLY A 24 -11.55 -0.39 10.88
N ILE A 25 -10.79 -0.78 11.90
CA ILE A 25 -11.28 -0.99 13.27
C ILE A 25 -10.76 0.13 14.17
N ASN A 26 -11.66 0.87 14.84
CA ASN A 26 -11.24 1.86 15.83
C ASN A 26 -10.60 1.15 17.03
N ILE A 27 -9.37 1.50 17.36
CA ILE A 27 -8.61 0.84 18.43
C ILE A 27 -9.21 1.11 19.81
N ALA A 28 -9.85 2.27 20.03
CA ALA A 28 -10.37 2.66 21.33
C ALA A 28 -11.52 1.77 21.82
N ASP A 29 -12.32 1.22 20.91
CA ASP A 29 -13.53 0.46 21.25
C ASP A 29 -13.76 -0.81 20.41
N GLY A 30 -12.87 -1.13 19.48
CA GLY A 30 -12.93 -2.34 18.65
C GLY A 30 -14.02 -2.33 17.57
N ARG A 31 -14.72 -1.21 17.35
CA ARG A 31 -15.81 -1.14 16.36
C ARG A 31 -15.29 -0.88 14.95
N ARG A 32 -15.98 -1.46 13.97
CA ARG A 32 -15.82 -1.10 12.56
C ARG A 32 -16.09 0.40 12.38
N VAL A 33 -15.19 1.10 11.71
CA VAL A 33 -15.25 2.54 11.49
C VAL A 33 -14.99 2.89 10.03
N LEU A 34 -15.71 3.90 9.55
CA LEU A 34 -15.42 4.62 8.31
C LEU A 34 -15.32 6.12 8.62
N LEU A 35 -14.69 6.91 7.76
CA LEU A 35 -14.87 8.37 7.79
C LEU A 35 -16.02 8.78 6.87
N GLN A 36 -16.84 9.74 7.31
CA GLN A 36 -17.85 10.37 6.45
C GLN A 36 -17.18 11.23 5.35
N ALA A 37 -17.98 11.68 4.38
CA ALA A 37 -17.51 12.45 3.22
C ALA A 37 -16.76 13.77 3.57
N ASP A 38 -16.88 14.27 4.81
CA ASP A 38 -16.11 15.42 5.31
C ASP A 38 -14.63 15.08 5.63
N GLY A 39 -14.27 13.80 5.60
CA GLY A 39 -12.94 13.29 5.92
C GLY A 39 -12.55 13.40 7.38
N LYS A 40 -13.49 13.70 8.29
CA LYS A 40 -13.19 14.01 9.70
C LYS A 40 -14.09 13.27 10.67
N THR A 41 -15.37 13.14 10.35
CA THR A 41 -16.36 12.58 11.27
C THR A 41 -16.34 11.05 11.18
N PRO A 42 -16.02 10.33 12.27
CA PRO A 42 -16.12 8.87 12.28
C PRO A 42 -17.58 8.43 12.17
N TYR A 43 -17.82 7.42 11.35
CA TYR A 43 -19.07 6.70 11.21
C TYR A 43 -18.87 5.26 11.69
N TYR A 44 -19.68 4.85 12.65
CA TYR A 44 -19.75 3.48 13.15
C TYR A 44 -21.04 2.86 12.64
N PRO A 45 -20.98 1.93 11.66
CA PRO A 45 -22.17 1.25 11.17
C PRO A 45 -22.94 0.56 12.29
N GLU A 46 -24.27 0.70 12.25
CA GLU A 46 -25.18 -0.06 13.11
C GLU A 46 -25.56 -1.38 12.41
N ASN A 47 -26.17 -2.29 13.16
CA ASN A 47 -26.60 -3.57 12.62
C ASN A 47 -27.63 -3.37 11.49
N PRO A 48 -27.35 -3.82 10.24
CA PRO A 48 -28.26 -3.61 9.12
C PRO A 48 -29.47 -4.56 9.15
N PRO A 49 -30.56 -4.24 8.44
CA PRO A 49 -31.77 -5.07 8.38
C PRO A 49 -31.59 -6.36 7.56
N ALA A 50 -30.60 -6.41 6.65
CA ALA A 50 -30.34 -7.56 5.79
C ALA A 50 -28.87 -7.61 5.34
N ILE A 51 -28.43 -8.77 4.85
CA ILE A 51 -27.16 -8.96 4.15
C ILE A 51 -27.10 -8.03 2.92
N GLY A 52 -25.94 -7.42 2.68
CA GLY A 52 -25.73 -6.54 1.53
C GLY A 52 -26.45 -5.19 1.62
N SER A 53 -26.75 -4.71 2.84
CA SER A 53 -27.38 -3.40 3.03
C SER A 53 -26.40 -2.26 2.73
N PRO A 54 -26.82 -1.12 2.14
CA PRO A 54 -25.93 0.01 1.90
C PRO A 54 -25.55 0.72 3.20
N LEU A 55 -24.48 1.54 3.15
CA LEU A 55 -24.13 2.44 4.25
C LEU A 55 -25.23 3.49 4.46
N ALA A 56 -25.51 3.83 5.72
CA ALA A 56 -26.49 4.87 6.09
C ALA A 56 -25.93 6.30 5.99
N LYS A 57 -24.61 6.44 5.81
CA LYS A 57 -23.89 7.72 5.68
C LYS A 57 -23.03 7.70 4.41
N ASP A 58 -22.92 8.85 3.75
CA ASP A 58 -21.96 9.00 2.65
C ASP A 58 -20.54 9.06 3.21
N CYS A 59 -19.71 8.13 2.75
CA CYS A 59 -18.31 8.00 3.13
C CYS A 59 -17.35 8.35 1.98
N ALA A 60 -17.87 8.85 0.85
CA ALA A 60 -17.06 9.20 -0.31
C ALA A 60 -16.50 10.62 -0.16
N ILE A 61 -15.22 10.74 0.24
CA ILE A 61 -14.50 12.01 0.38
C ILE A 61 -14.07 12.50 -1.01
N PRO A 62 -14.66 13.58 -1.56
CA PRO A 62 -14.34 14.03 -2.92
C PRO A 62 -12.98 14.74 -2.96
N LEU A 63 -12.08 14.33 -3.86
CA LEU A 63 -10.78 14.98 -4.03
C LEU A 63 -10.78 16.11 -5.06
N GLY A 64 -11.78 16.19 -5.94
CA GLY A 64 -11.91 17.26 -6.93
C GLY A 64 -10.86 17.19 -8.06
N LYS A 65 -10.53 18.33 -8.66
CA LYS A 65 -9.67 18.43 -9.86
C LYS A 65 -8.24 17.91 -9.67
N PRO A 66 -7.54 17.51 -10.75
CA PRO A 66 -6.11 17.20 -10.71
C PRO A 66 -5.27 18.27 -10.01
N GLY A 67 -4.31 17.83 -9.21
CA GLY A 67 -3.46 18.65 -8.36
C GLY A 67 -4.09 19.12 -7.04
N ASN A 68 -5.40 18.88 -6.82
CA ASN A 68 -6.04 19.24 -5.56
C ASN A 68 -5.64 18.28 -4.41
N SER A 69 -5.79 18.75 -3.18
CA SER A 69 -5.64 17.92 -1.99
C SER A 69 -6.70 18.19 -0.94
N VAL A 70 -7.10 17.14 -0.23
CA VAL A 70 -8.02 17.19 0.91
C VAL A 70 -7.34 16.60 2.14
N THR A 71 -7.47 17.25 3.29
CA THR A 71 -6.92 16.73 4.55
C THR A 71 -8.02 16.03 5.34
N ALA A 72 -7.88 14.73 5.52
CA ALA A 72 -8.67 13.92 6.45
C ALA A 72 -8.03 13.92 7.85
N THR A 73 -8.83 13.73 8.89
CA THR A 73 -8.37 13.54 10.28
C THR A 73 -8.68 12.12 10.70
N VAL A 74 -7.66 11.28 10.75
CA VAL A 74 -7.82 9.83 10.93
C VAL A 74 -7.54 9.46 12.39
N PRO A 75 -8.49 8.86 13.12
CA PRO A 75 -8.26 8.40 14.49
C PRO A 75 -7.36 7.15 14.49
N GLN A 76 -7.01 6.66 15.68
CA GLN A 76 -6.31 5.38 15.79
C GLN A 76 -7.17 4.23 15.25
N ILE A 77 -6.65 3.57 14.20
CA ILE A 77 -7.33 2.53 13.44
C ILE A 77 -6.34 1.37 13.22
N ALA A 78 -6.81 0.15 13.49
CA ALA A 78 -6.13 -1.09 13.12
C ALA A 78 -6.77 -1.70 11.87
N GLY A 79 -5.96 -2.39 11.05
CA GLY A 79 -6.44 -2.98 9.79
C GLY A 79 -7.10 -1.94 8.88
N GLY A 80 -6.51 -0.75 8.83
CA GLY A 80 -7.03 0.40 8.11
C GLY A 80 -6.74 0.31 6.62
N ARG A 81 -7.67 0.80 5.80
CA ARG A 81 -7.49 0.99 4.36
C ARG A 81 -7.88 2.41 3.97
N VAL A 82 -7.05 3.03 3.12
CA VAL A 82 -7.43 4.23 2.38
C VAL A 82 -7.64 3.82 0.94
N TRP A 83 -8.91 3.83 0.52
CA TRP A 83 -9.34 3.46 -0.81
C TRP A 83 -9.43 4.70 -1.68
N PHE A 84 -9.16 4.55 -2.96
CA PHE A 84 -9.42 5.57 -3.98
C PHE A 84 -10.20 4.94 -5.13
N SER A 85 -11.16 5.69 -5.67
CA SER A 85 -11.83 5.33 -6.91
C SER A 85 -11.88 6.51 -7.87
N ILE A 86 -11.78 6.20 -9.17
CA ILE A 86 -11.73 7.17 -10.26
C ILE A 86 -12.96 6.97 -11.16
N ASP A 87 -13.62 8.07 -11.51
CA ASP A 87 -14.80 8.18 -12.40
C ASP A 87 -16.07 7.45 -11.91
N SER A 88 -15.99 6.67 -10.84
CA SER A 88 -17.15 6.09 -10.14
C SER A 88 -16.86 5.92 -8.64
N LYS A 89 -17.90 6.03 -7.82
CA LYS A 89 -17.82 5.79 -6.36
C LYS A 89 -17.72 4.29 -6.06
N LEU A 90 -17.03 3.92 -4.98
CA LEU A 90 -17.13 2.59 -4.37
C LEU A 90 -18.46 2.41 -3.65
N ASN A 91 -18.97 1.18 -3.72
CA ASN A 91 -20.15 0.68 -3.03
C ASN A 91 -19.72 -0.23 -1.87
N PHE A 92 -19.73 0.30 -0.66
CA PHE A 92 -19.56 -0.50 0.55
C PHE A 92 -20.91 -1.03 1.02
N LEU A 93 -20.94 -2.31 1.39
CA LEU A 93 -22.14 -2.98 1.91
C LEU A 93 -21.93 -3.43 3.35
N LEU A 94 -23.03 -3.75 4.03
CA LEU A 94 -23.06 -4.22 5.40
C LEU A 94 -23.84 -5.53 5.51
N ASN A 95 -23.31 -6.46 6.29
CA ASN A 95 -24.00 -7.65 6.76
C ASN A 95 -24.38 -7.53 8.24
N PRO A 96 -25.41 -8.26 8.73
CA PRO A 96 -25.72 -8.32 10.15
C PRO A 96 -24.48 -8.73 10.97
N GLY A 97 -24.25 -8.05 12.09
CA GLY A 97 -23.00 -8.18 12.85
C GLY A 97 -22.65 -6.94 13.67
N PRO A 98 -22.73 -5.70 13.13
CA PRO A 98 -22.55 -5.28 11.73
C PRO A 98 -21.16 -5.60 11.19
N ALA A 99 -21.08 -6.10 9.96
CA ALA A 99 -19.83 -6.39 9.27
C ALA A 99 -19.73 -5.61 7.95
N LEU A 100 -18.63 -4.89 7.75
CA LEU A 100 -18.33 -4.24 6.48
C LEU A 100 -17.96 -5.31 5.45
N VAL A 101 -18.68 -5.30 4.33
CA VAL A 101 -18.32 -6.05 3.13
C VAL A 101 -17.45 -5.11 2.30
N GLU A 102 -16.16 -5.44 2.22
CA GLU A 102 -15.19 -4.67 1.44
C GLU A 102 -15.32 -4.98 -0.06
N PRO A 103 -14.96 -4.03 -0.94
CA PRO A 103 -15.00 -4.24 -2.39
C PRO A 103 -14.25 -5.49 -2.84
N SER A 104 -14.90 -6.35 -3.64
CA SER A 104 -14.25 -7.52 -4.23
C SER A 104 -14.03 -7.34 -5.73
N VAL A 105 -12.81 -7.60 -6.19
CA VAL A 105 -12.49 -7.75 -7.62
C VAL A 105 -12.66 -9.18 -8.14
N LEU A 106 -12.88 -10.14 -7.23
CA LEU A 106 -12.88 -11.59 -7.52
C LEU A 106 -14.29 -12.13 -7.78
N ASN A 107 -15.32 -11.43 -7.31
CA ASN A 107 -16.71 -11.77 -7.58
C ASN A 107 -17.23 -10.89 -8.73
N PRO A 108 -17.52 -11.46 -9.92
CA PRO A 108 -18.03 -10.68 -11.06
C PRO A 108 -19.37 -9.98 -10.79
N SER A 109 -20.13 -10.43 -9.78
CA SER A 109 -21.41 -9.83 -9.37
C SER A 109 -21.25 -8.77 -8.28
N ASP A 110 -20.03 -8.52 -7.78
CA ASP A 110 -19.78 -7.45 -6.81
C ASP A 110 -20.12 -6.09 -7.45
N PRO A 111 -20.79 -5.17 -6.73
CA PRO A 111 -21.10 -3.84 -7.26
C PRO A 111 -19.86 -3.01 -7.60
N ASN A 112 -18.68 -3.41 -7.11
CA ASN A 112 -17.39 -2.78 -7.40
C ASN A 112 -16.59 -3.51 -8.48
N ALA A 113 -17.12 -4.61 -9.05
CA ALA A 113 -16.43 -5.38 -10.08
C ALA A 113 -16.01 -4.51 -11.27
N LYS A 114 -16.76 -3.45 -11.58
CA LYS A 114 -16.49 -2.49 -12.67
C LYS A 114 -16.05 -1.10 -12.20
N VAL A 115 -15.74 -0.93 -10.92
CA VAL A 115 -15.19 0.33 -10.41
C VAL A 115 -13.66 0.32 -10.57
N ASN A 116 -13.07 1.40 -11.09
CA ASN A 116 -11.62 1.56 -11.11
C ASN A 116 -11.17 2.07 -9.73
N PHE A 117 -10.63 1.16 -8.90
CA PHE A 117 -10.21 1.49 -7.54
C PHE A 117 -8.85 0.88 -7.19
N GLY A 118 -8.23 1.42 -6.15
CA GLY A 118 -7.03 0.89 -5.52
C GLY A 118 -7.02 1.30 -4.05
N PHE A 119 -6.08 0.78 -3.25
CA PHE A 119 -5.97 1.15 -1.84
C PHE A 119 -4.53 1.06 -1.33
N CYS A 120 -4.26 1.77 -0.24
CA CYS A 120 -3.12 1.51 0.64
C CYS A 120 -3.62 1.09 2.02
N GLU A 121 -2.80 0.35 2.75
CA GLU A 121 -3.13 -0.18 4.07
C GLU A 121 -2.39 0.59 5.14
N PHE A 122 -2.96 0.66 6.34
CA PHE A 122 -2.30 1.27 7.48
C PHE A 122 -2.78 0.70 8.82
N THR A 123 -1.94 0.88 9.83
CA THR A 123 -2.33 0.85 11.23
C THR A 123 -1.77 2.09 11.89
N LEU A 124 -2.65 2.89 12.49
CA LEU A 124 -2.30 4.00 13.36
C LEU A 124 -2.67 3.62 14.79
N ASN A 125 -1.67 3.36 15.62
CA ASN A 125 -1.87 3.05 17.03
C ASN A 125 -1.11 4.06 17.91
N ASP A 126 -0.96 3.74 19.19
CA ASP A 126 -0.26 4.56 20.14
C ASP A 126 1.27 4.53 19.94
N ALA A 127 1.79 3.42 19.43
CA ALA A 127 3.21 3.20 19.18
C ALA A 127 3.72 3.81 17.87
N GLN A 128 2.95 3.77 16.78
CA GLN A 128 3.38 4.22 15.44
C GLN A 128 2.23 4.40 14.44
N LEU A 129 2.54 5.06 13.32
CA LEU A 129 1.91 4.76 12.03
C LEU A 129 2.77 3.70 11.32
N TYR A 130 2.13 2.66 10.80
CA TYR A 130 2.68 1.76 9.80
C TYR A 130 1.74 1.78 8.60
N ALA A 131 2.26 1.95 7.38
CA ALA A 131 1.45 1.95 6.16
C ALA A 131 2.20 1.36 4.98
N ASN A 132 1.47 0.82 4.00
CA ASN A 132 2.03 0.19 2.81
C ASN A 132 1.11 0.32 1.60
N ILE A 133 1.71 0.34 0.40
CA ILE A 133 0.97 0.04 -0.84
C ILE A 133 0.91 -1.49 -1.03
N SER A 134 -0.12 -1.97 -1.74
CA SER A 134 -0.34 -3.41 -1.89
C SER A 134 -0.81 -3.78 -3.30
N TYR A 135 -0.24 -4.86 -3.80
CA TYR A 135 -0.59 -5.56 -5.04
C TYR A 135 -0.83 -7.06 -4.78
N VAL A 136 -1.07 -7.43 -3.51
CA VAL A 136 -1.32 -8.82 -3.08
C VAL A 136 -2.57 -9.38 -3.72
N ASP A 137 -3.57 -8.54 -3.97
CA ASP A 137 -4.81 -8.95 -4.63
C ASP A 137 -4.80 -8.62 -6.13
N PHE A 138 -4.42 -7.39 -6.50
CA PHE A 138 -4.43 -6.94 -7.89
C PHE A 138 -3.59 -5.67 -8.11
N VAL A 139 -3.23 -5.42 -9.37
CA VAL A 139 -2.80 -4.11 -9.90
C VAL A 139 -3.99 -3.46 -10.60
N SER A 140 -4.29 -2.20 -10.31
CA SER A 140 -5.33 -1.43 -11.00
C SER A 140 -4.77 -0.19 -11.69
N ASN A 141 -5.62 0.48 -12.47
CA ASN A 141 -5.33 1.80 -13.04
C ASN A 141 -5.57 2.93 -12.02
N VAL A 142 -5.19 2.69 -10.75
CA VAL A 142 -5.22 3.65 -9.64
C VAL A 142 -3.88 3.58 -8.90
N PRO A 143 -2.76 4.02 -9.50
CA PRO A 143 -1.46 3.99 -8.83
C PRO A 143 -1.49 4.84 -7.57
N ILE A 144 -0.92 4.34 -6.48
CA ILE A 144 -0.87 5.01 -5.18
C ILE A 144 0.58 5.19 -4.75
N ALA A 145 0.90 6.41 -4.30
CA ALA A 145 2.14 6.75 -3.64
C ALA A 145 1.86 7.17 -2.19
N ILE A 146 2.78 6.86 -1.28
CA ILE A 146 2.65 7.23 0.14
C ILE A 146 3.91 7.94 0.64
N THR A 147 3.71 8.98 1.45
CA THR A 147 4.79 9.76 2.07
C THR A 147 4.48 9.97 3.54
N LEU A 148 5.38 9.55 4.41
CA LEU A 148 5.27 9.76 5.84
C LEU A 148 6.28 10.81 6.29
N GLN A 149 5.79 11.91 6.88
CA GLN A 149 6.61 12.89 7.56
C GLN A 149 6.44 12.74 9.07
N ASN A 150 7.55 12.66 9.80
CA ASN A 150 7.53 12.61 11.26
C ASN A 150 7.65 14.01 11.90
N SER A 151 7.51 14.06 13.22
CA SER A 151 7.51 15.30 14.00
C SER A 151 8.86 16.04 13.99
N ALA A 152 9.95 15.35 13.64
CA ALA A 152 11.28 15.95 13.45
C ALA A 152 11.51 16.44 12.01
N GLY A 153 10.56 16.21 11.10
CA GLY A 153 10.64 16.60 9.70
C GLY A 153 11.33 15.57 8.80
N ALA A 154 11.70 14.39 9.31
CA ALA A 154 12.19 13.31 8.47
C ALA A 154 11.06 12.74 7.61
N ILE A 155 11.41 12.34 6.38
CA ILE A 155 10.47 11.85 5.37
C ILE A 155 10.85 10.42 5.00
N GLN A 156 9.84 9.56 4.85
CA GLN A 156 9.93 8.30 4.13
C GLN A 156 8.96 8.35 2.95
N HIS A 157 9.37 7.85 1.79
CA HIS A 157 8.55 7.84 0.59
C HIS A 157 8.53 6.48 -0.10
N VAL A 158 7.35 6.12 -0.61
CA VAL A 158 7.13 5.00 -1.53
C VAL A 158 6.38 5.52 -2.75
N SER A 159 6.94 5.28 -3.92
CA SER A 159 6.57 5.94 -5.17
C SER A 159 5.33 5.36 -5.83
N GLY A 160 5.14 4.04 -5.76
CA GLY A 160 4.15 3.36 -6.58
C GLY A 160 4.53 3.34 -8.08
N MET A 161 3.54 3.03 -8.92
CA MET A 161 3.68 3.02 -10.37
C MET A 161 3.39 4.41 -11.00
N GLN A 162 3.93 4.63 -12.20
CA GLN A 162 3.53 5.74 -13.07
C GLN A 162 2.07 5.55 -13.57
N ALA A 163 1.49 6.61 -14.11
CA ALA A 163 0.11 6.61 -14.62
C ALA A 163 -0.17 5.52 -15.67
N ASP A 164 0.83 5.14 -16.47
CA ASP A 164 0.73 4.06 -17.46
C ASP A 164 1.17 2.67 -16.93
N GLY A 165 1.37 2.55 -15.61
CA GLY A 165 1.89 1.37 -14.94
C GLY A 165 1.10 0.10 -15.24
N LEU A 166 -0.24 0.16 -15.15
CA LEU A 166 -1.09 -1.00 -15.45
C LEU A 166 -0.84 -1.52 -16.88
N ASN A 167 -0.75 -0.63 -17.86
CA ASN A 167 -0.53 -1.02 -19.25
C ASN A 167 0.83 -1.69 -19.43
N LYS A 168 1.88 -1.13 -18.83
CA LYS A 168 3.22 -1.73 -18.84
C LYS A 168 3.25 -3.12 -18.18
N VAL A 169 2.56 -3.29 -17.05
CA VAL A 169 2.42 -4.61 -16.40
C VAL A 169 1.70 -5.59 -17.32
N CYS A 170 0.60 -5.17 -17.97
CA CYS A 170 -0.13 -6.02 -18.91
C CYS A 170 0.74 -6.44 -20.11
N ASP A 171 1.54 -5.52 -20.65
CA ASP A 171 2.43 -5.81 -21.79
C ASP A 171 3.54 -6.79 -21.40
N ASP A 172 4.14 -6.63 -20.21
CA ASP A 172 5.15 -7.56 -19.71
C ASP A 172 4.60 -8.95 -19.41
N LEU A 173 3.37 -9.04 -18.87
CA LEU A 173 2.72 -10.33 -18.62
C LEU A 173 2.39 -11.06 -19.92
N LYS A 174 1.96 -10.33 -20.96
CA LYS A 174 1.79 -10.90 -22.31
C LYS A 174 3.11 -11.40 -22.87
N ALA A 175 4.19 -10.61 -22.74
CA ALA A 175 5.52 -11.01 -23.19
C ALA A 175 6.02 -12.24 -22.41
N GLN A 176 5.75 -12.31 -21.10
CA GLN A 176 6.11 -13.45 -20.28
C GLN A 176 5.34 -14.71 -20.68
N ALA A 177 4.03 -14.61 -20.90
CA ALA A 177 3.21 -15.72 -21.39
C ALA A 177 3.69 -16.25 -22.75
N GLN A 178 4.13 -15.36 -23.65
CA GLN A 178 4.75 -15.77 -24.92
C GLN A 178 6.08 -16.50 -24.72
N LYS A 179 6.85 -16.15 -23.69
CA LYS A 179 8.17 -16.72 -23.40
C LYS A 179 8.08 -18.13 -22.83
N ASP A 180 7.19 -18.37 -21.86
CA ASP A 180 7.15 -19.63 -21.09
C ASP A 180 5.86 -20.46 -21.31
N GLY A 181 4.89 -19.94 -22.06
CA GLY A 181 3.62 -20.59 -22.33
C GLY A 181 2.69 -20.70 -21.11
N LYS A 182 2.98 -20.00 -20.01
CA LYS A 182 2.16 -19.96 -18.80
C LYS A 182 1.12 -18.83 -18.87
N PRO A 183 -0.02 -18.95 -18.19
CA PRO A 183 -1.18 -18.07 -18.39
C PRO A 183 -1.06 -16.71 -17.68
N TRP A 184 0.11 -16.07 -17.72
CA TRP A 184 0.34 -14.76 -17.12
C TRP A 184 -0.53 -13.67 -17.74
N ASP A 185 -0.76 -13.75 -19.05
CA ASP A 185 -1.64 -12.87 -19.81
C ASP A 185 -3.12 -13.00 -19.41
N LYS A 186 -3.54 -14.20 -18.95
CA LYS A 186 -4.90 -14.43 -18.48
C LYS A 186 -5.21 -13.79 -17.13
N LEU A 187 -4.19 -13.32 -16.40
CA LEU A 187 -4.40 -12.52 -15.18
C LEU A 187 -4.96 -11.13 -15.48
N ILE A 188 -4.89 -10.69 -16.75
CA ILE A 188 -5.36 -9.38 -17.19
C ILE A 188 -6.88 -9.41 -17.35
N VAL A 189 -7.56 -8.57 -16.56
CA VAL A 189 -8.98 -8.28 -16.74
C VAL A 189 -9.11 -7.06 -17.65
N GLN A 190 -9.93 -7.18 -18.67
CA GLN A 190 -10.23 -6.10 -19.61
C GLN A 190 -11.69 -5.68 -19.52
N GLU A 191 -11.96 -4.38 -19.70
CA GLU A 191 -13.30 -3.83 -19.84
C GLU A 191 -13.34 -3.04 -21.16
N ASN A 192 -14.30 -3.34 -22.04
CA ASN A 192 -14.42 -2.71 -23.36
C ASN A 192 -13.12 -2.74 -24.21
N GLY A 193 -12.36 -3.84 -24.12
CA GLY A 193 -11.10 -4.02 -24.84
C GLY A 193 -9.91 -3.21 -24.29
N GLN A 194 -10.07 -2.54 -23.14
CA GLN A 194 -8.99 -1.83 -22.45
C GLN A 194 -8.55 -2.59 -21.21
N ASN A 195 -7.26 -2.53 -20.88
CA ASN A 195 -6.74 -3.10 -19.64
C ASN A 195 -7.41 -2.41 -18.44
N PHE A 196 -7.97 -3.20 -17.53
CA PHE A 196 -8.75 -2.67 -16.41
C PHE A 196 -8.11 -2.97 -15.06
N ARG A 197 -7.60 -4.19 -14.88
CA ARG A 197 -6.76 -4.60 -13.75
C ARG A 197 -6.01 -5.88 -14.07
N VAL A 198 -5.03 -6.23 -13.25
CA VAL A 198 -4.34 -7.52 -13.28
C VAL A 198 -4.52 -8.19 -11.93
N LEU A 199 -5.01 -9.42 -11.88
CA LEU A 199 -5.13 -10.17 -10.63
C LEU A 199 -3.78 -10.80 -10.24
N ASN A 200 -3.56 -10.95 -8.94
CA ASN A 200 -2.48 -11.77 -8.42
C ASN A 200 -2.66 -13.24 -8.86
N PRO A 201 -1.58 -14.00 -9.14
CA PRO A 201 -1.66 -15.43 -9.47
C PRO A 201 -2.42 -16.28 -8.44
N SER A 202 -2.41 -15.91 -7.16
CA SER A 202 -3.21 -16.58 -6.12
C SER A 202 -4.72 -16.52 -6.37
N HIS A 203 -5.16 -15.56 -7.19
CA HIS A 203 -6.54 -15.34 -7.62
C HIS A 203 -6.79 -15.77 -9.07
N GLY A 204 -5.84 -16.48 -9.70
CA GLY A 204 -5.88 -16.81 -11.13
C GLY A 204 -7.13 -17.57 -11.56
N ASP A 205 -7.69 -18.43 -10.71
CA ASP A 205 -8.90 -19.19 -11.00
C ASP A 205 -10.12 -18.28 -11.26
N ALA A 206 -10.18 -17.09 -10.66
CA ALA A 206 -11.27 -16.13 -10.89
C ALA A 206 -11.32 -15.61 -12.34
N VAL A 207 -10.21 -15.74 -13.07
CA VAL A 207 -10.04 -15.28 -14.46
C VAL A 207 -9.55 -16.39 -15.40
N GLY A 208 -9.59 -17.65 -14.95
CA GLY A 208 -9.19 -18.81 -15.77
C GLY A 208 -7.67 -18.92 -16.02
N ALA A 209 -6.85 -18.29 -15.19
CA ALA A 209 -5.40 -18.41 -15.18
C ALA A 209 -4.95 -19.53 -14.23
N ASN A 210 -4.84 -20.76 -14.74
CA ASN A 210 -4.46 -21.93 -13.94
C ASN A 210 -2.95 -22.19 -13.98
N PHE A 211 -2.30 -22.12 -12.82
CA PHE A 211 -0.86 -22.36 -12.65
C PHE A 211 -0.52 -23.70 -11.98
N ALA A 212 -1.47 -24.63 -11.82
CA ALA A 212 -1.19 -25.93 -11.20
C ALA A 212 0.04 -26.62 -11.82
N GLY A 213 0.96 -27.11 -10.98
CA GLY A 213 2.19 -27.73 -11.44
C GLY A 213 3.34 -26.75 -11.80
N TYR A 214 3.16 -25.44 -11.62
CA TYR A 214 4.17 -24.44 -12.03
C TYR A 214 5.43 -24.46 -11.17
N TYR A 215 5.31 -24.52 -9.84
CA TYR A 215 6.43 -24.49 -8.89
C TYR A 215 6.96 -25.86 -8.49
N GLU A 216 6.18 -26.93 -8.70
CA GLU A 216 6.49 -28.29 -8.28
C GLU A 216 7.89 -28.75 -8.76
N PRO A 217 8.34 -28.45 -10.00
CA PRO A 217 9.71 -28.75 -10.41
C PRO A 217 10.79 -28.05 -9.56
N TYR A 218 10.57 -26.79 -9.16
CA TYR A 218 11.48 -26.06 -8.28
C TYR A 218 11.44 -26.59 -6.84
N VAL A 219 10.26 -26.98 -6.35
CA VAL A 219 10.11 -27.63 -5.05
C VAL A 219 10.88 -28.95 -5.00
N ASP A 220 10.77 -29.77 -6.05
CA ASP A 220 11.55 -30.99 -6.19
C ASP A 220 13.05 -30.71 -6.22
N GLN A 221 13.48 -29.66 -6.92
CA GLN A 221 14.87 -29.23 -6.94
C GLN A 221 15.38 -28.80 -5.56
N VAL A 222 14.61 -28.01 -4.80
CA VAL A 222 14.95 -27.64 -3.41
C VAL A 222 15.13 -28.89 -2.57
N TRP A 223 14.22 -29.86 -2.68
CA TRP A 223 14.30 -31.10 -1.91
C TRP A 223 15.53 -31.94 -2.26
N GLN A 224 15.77 -32.14 -3.56
CA GLN A 224 16.93 -32.88 -4.05
C GLN A 224 18.25 -32.19 -3.69
N TYR A 225 18.27 -30.86 -3.75
CA TYR A 225 19.47 -30.08 -3.41
C TYR A 225 19.83 -30.28 -1.93
N TYR A 226 18.86 -30.15 -1.03
CA TYR A 226 19.10 -30.23 0.42
C TYR A 226 19.02 -31.64 1.02
N SER A 227 18.76 -32.68 0.22
CA SER A 227 18.85 -34.09 0.69
C SER A 227 20.28 -34.62 0.70
N SER A 228 21.23 -33.93 0.06
CA SER A 228 22.64 -34.31 0.04
C SER A 228 23.29 -34.03 1.41
N ASP A 229 24.15 -34.94 1.89
CA ASP A 229 24.65 -34.88 3.26
C ASP A 229 25.34 -33.57 3.66
N ASN A 230 26.04 -32.96 2.70
CA ASN A 230 26.83 -31.74 2.90
C ASN A 230 26.09 -30.45 2.55
N ARG A 231 24.77 -30.48 2.31
CA ARG A 231 23.99 -29.30 1.93
C ARG A 231 22.97 -28.93 3.00
N ALA A 232 23.02 -27.68 3.43
CA ALA A 232 22.08 -27.04 4.33
C ALA A 232 22.01 -25.54 4.01
N PHE A 233 21.02 -24.84 4.52
CA PHE A 233 20.94 -23.38 4.50
C PHE A 233 20.64 -22.85 5.90
N THR A 234 20.99 -21.59 6.15
CA THR A 234 20.59 -20.88 7.36
C THR A 234 19.33 -20.08 7.07
N LEU A 235 18.31 -20.21 7.90
CA LEU A 235 17.14 -19.34 7.92
C LEU A 235 17.16 -18.48 9.18
N ASP A 236 17.29 -17.18 9.00
CA ASP A 236 17.10 -16.20 10.06
C ASP A 236 15.60 -15.95 10.26
N THR A 237 15.07 -16.37 11.39
CA THR A 237 13.65 -16.16 11.73
C THR A 237 13.35 -14.70 12.07
N GLN A 238 14.37 -13.88 12.32
CA GLN A 238 14.27 -12.48 12.77
C GLN A 238 13.31 -12.31 13.96
N ALA A 239 13.28 -13.35 14.79
CA ALA A 239 12.43 -13.49 15.96
C ALA A 239 13.20 -14.27 17.04
N GLY A 240 12.53 -14.61 18.15
CA GLY A 240 13.13 -15.31 19.29
C GLY A 240 13.99 -16.55 18.95
N PRO A 241 13.60 -17.43 18.00
CA PRO A 241 14.42 -18.59 17.63
C PRO A 241 15.75 -18.26 16.94
N GLY A 242 15.95 -17.03 16.47
CA GLY A 242 17.18 -16.61 15.79
C GLY A 242 17.40 -17.34 14.47
N LYS A 243 18.65 -17.79 14.24
CA LYS A 243 19.09 -18.46 13.02
C LYS A 243 18.99 -19.98 13.16
N LEU A 244 18.27 -20.62 12.25
CA LEU A 244 18.01 -22.06 12.23
C LEU A 244 18.61 -22.71 10.99
N GLN A 245 19.09 -23.94 11.12
CA GLN A 245 19.58 -24.71 9.96
C GLN A 245 18.43 -25.44 9.27
N GLY A 246 18.39 -25.37 7.95
CA GLY A 246 17.46 -26.06 7.07
C GLY A 246 18.15 -27.16 6.25
N LYS A 247 17.60 -28.38 6.27
CA LYS A 247 18.07 -29.53 5.47
C LYS A 247 16.91 -30.50 5.21
N VAL A 248 16.97 -31.31 4.15
CA VAL A 248 16.00 -32.39 3.96
C VAL A 248 16.43 -33.65 4.72
N VAL A 249 15.53 -34.17 5.55
CA VAL A 249 15.69 -35.41 6.31
C VAL A 249 14.40 -36.22 6.18
N ASN A 250 14.49 -37.51 5.86
CA ASN A 250 13.33 -38.40 5.69
C ASN A 250 12.25 -37.81 4.74
N ASN A 251 12.69 -37.20 3.64
CA ASN A 251 11.84 -36.56 2.63
C ASN A 251 11.03 -35.32 3.13
N GLN A 252 11.36 -34.78 4.30
CA GLN A 252 10.81 -33.52 4.80
C GLN A 252 11.90 -32.45 4.88
N LEU A 253 11.53 -31.19 4.60
CA LEU A 253 12.43 -30.07 4.85
C LEU A 253 12.37 -29.71 6.34
N VAL A 254 13.43 -30.01 7.07
CA VAL A 254 13.55 -29.75 8.51
C VAL A 254 14.32 -28.46 8.72
N ILE A 255 13.72 -27.49 9.41
CA ILE A 255 14.31 -26.19 9.75
C ILE A 255 14.27 -26.03 11.28
N GLY A 256 15.43 -26.11 11.93
CA GLY A 256 15.49 -26.30 13.38
C GLY A 256 14.83 -27.64 13.76
N GLU A 257 13.76 -27.60 14.55
CA GLU A 257 12.99 -28.79 14.94
C GLU A 257 11.69 -28.94 14.13
N GLU A 258 11.40 -28.00 13.22
CA GLU A 258 10.14 -27.99 12.46
C GLU A 258 10.28 -28.69 11.11
N ALA A 259 9.39 -29.65 10.85
CA ALA A 259 9.29 -30.33 9.57
C ALA A 259 8.25 -29.65 8.65
N PHE A 260 8.60 -29.52 7.38
CA PHE A 260 7.74 -29.01 6.32
C PHE A 260 7.61 -30.04 5.20
N GLU A 261 6.37 -30.31 4.80
CA GLU A 261 6.06 -31.05 3.58
C GLU A 261 6.34 -30.20 2.34
N LYS A 262 6.43 -30.85 1.17
CA LYS A 262 6.54 -30.14 -0.11
C LYS A 262 5.29 -29.26 -0.33
N PRO A 263 5.44 -27.94 -0.53
CA PRO A 263 4.32 -27.10 -0.95
C PRO A 263 3.98 -27.37 -2.42
N ASN A 264 2.72 -27.16 -2.79
CA ASN A 264 2.30 -27.07 -4.19
C ASN A 264 2.29 -25.60 -4.68
N THR A 265 1.97 -25.38 -5.95
CA THR A 265 1.89 -24.02 -6.51
C THR A 265 0.91 -23.10 -5.77
N ALA A 266 -0.27 -23.59 -5.38
CA ALA A 266 -1.27 -22.79 -4.67
C ALA A 266 -0.80 -22.40 -3.26
N ASP A 267 -0.13 -23.32 -2.55
CA ASP A 267 0.49 -23.03 -1.25
C ASP A 267 1.51 -21.90 -1.39
N ILE A 268 2.36 -21.95 -2.43
CA ILE A 268 3.41 -20.94 -2.67
C ILE A 268 2.81 -19.58 -3.01
N PHE A 269 1.87 -19.49 -3.95
CA PHE A 269 1.26 -18.20 -4.30
C PHE A 269 0.41 -17.62 -3.16
N GLY A 270 -0.31 -18.46 -2.41
CA GLY A 270 -1.20 -18.02 -1.33
C GLY A 270 -0.50 -17.75 0.00
N CYS A 271 0.68 -18.35 0.23
CA CYS A 271 1.45 -18.24 1.47
C CYS A 271 0.71 -18.64 2.76
N ASN A 272 -0.41 -19.36 2.67
CA ASN A 272 -1.34 -19.54 3.81
C ASN A 272 -1.97 -20.94 3.92
N SER A 273 -1.59 -21.87 3.06
CA SER A 273 -2.13 -23.22 2.99
C SER A 273 -1.01 -24.26 2.98
N GLY A 274 -1.38 -25.54 3.07
CA GLY A 274 -0.44 -26.65 3.14
C GLY A 274 0.62 -26.44 4.23
N PRO A 275 1.93 -26.52 3.91
CA PRO A 275 3.00 -26.35 4.88
C PRO A 275 3.10 -24.92 5.46
N PHE A 276 2.44 -23.93 4.87
CA PHE A 276 2.44 -22.54 5.33
C PHE A 276 1.25 -22.18 6.24
N THR A 277 0.47 -23.17 6.67
CA THR A 277 -0.60 -22.96 7.66
C THR A 277 0.01 -22.63 9.02
N THR A 278 -0.40 -21.51 9.62
CA THR A 278 0.02 -21.11 10.97
C THR A 278 -0.72 -21.92 12.05
N GLY A 279 -0.12 -22.02 13.23
CA GLY A 279 -0.68 -22.80 14.34
C GLY A 279 -0.19 -22.32 15.71
N PRO A 280 -0.32 -23.14 16.76
CA PRO A 280 0.10 -22.75 18.11
C PRO A 280 1.63 -22.69 18.29
N ASN A 281 2.41 -23.22 17.33
CA ASN A 281 3.86 -23.27 17.43
C ASN A 281 4.49 -21.95 16.93
N GLY A 282 5.07 -21.19 17.87
CA GLY A 282 5.70 -19.90 17.58
C GLY A 282 6.93 -19.99 16.68
N THR A 283 7.74 -21.04 16.80
CA THR A 283 8.92 -21.26 15.94
C THR A 283 8.49 -21.50 14.50
N ARG A 284 7.51 -22.38 14.29
CA ARG A 284 6.92 -22.62 12.97
C ARG A 284 6.40 -21.33 12.34
N ASN A 285 5.62 -20.56 13.09
CA ASN A 285 5.05 -19.29 12.63
C ASN A 285 6.12 -18.25 12.28
N ALA A 286 7.30 -18.29 12.92
CA ALA A 286 8.42 -17.42 12.59
C ALA A 286 9.17 -17.85 11.32
N ILE A 287 9.21 -19.16 11.03
CA ILE A 287 9.83 -19.73 9.82
C ILE A 287 8.98 -19.49 8.57
N ILE A 288 7.66 -19.69 8.66
CA ILE A 288 6.72 -19.69 7.51
C ILE A 288 6.93 -18.49 6.57
N PRO A 289 6.96 -17.23 7.03
CA PRO A 289 7.12 -16.08 6.14
C PRO A 289 8.40 -16.12 5.31
N ARG A 290 9.51 -16.55 5.93
CA ARG A 290 10.84 -16.58 5.30
C ARG A 290 10.92 -17.71 4.28
N LEU A 291 10.38 -18.87 4.62
CA LEU A 291 10.34 -20.00 3.72
C LEU A 291 9.45 -19.73 2.50
N ALA A 292 8.25 -19.18 2.73
CA ALA A 292 7.33 -18.80 1.66
C ALA A 292 7.95 -17.74 0.72
N ALA A 293 8.58 -16.69 1.27
CA ALA A 293 9.29 -15.68 0.47
C ALA A 293 10.43 -16.28 -0.35
N GLY A 294 11.19 -17.24 0.20
CA GLY A 294 12.25 -17.95 -0.51
C GLY A 294 11.75 -18.78 -1.70
N PHE A 295 10.53 -19.34 -1.61
CA PHE A 295 9.87 -20.00 -2.75
C PHE A 295 9.36 -18.99 -3.79
N ILE A 296 8.63 -17.95 -3.36
CA ILE A 296 8.09 -16.93 -4.27
C ILE A 296 9.21 -16.30 -5.12
N ARG A 297 10.33 -15.95 -4.46
CA ARG A 297 11.50 -15.27 -5.06
C ARG A 297 12.52 -16.24 -5.67
N THR A 298 12.30 -17.55 -5.53
CA THR A 298 13.16 -18.64 -6.02
C THR A 298 14.63 -18.49 -5.67
N THR A 299 14.90 -18.29 -4.39
CA THR A 299 16.26 -18.10 -3.86
C THR A 299 16.77 -19.33 -3.11
N LEU A 300 15.89 -20.24 -2.68
CA LEU A 300 16.24 -21.41 -1.87
C LEU A 300 17.32 -22.32 -2.47
N VAL A 301 17.48 -22.46 -3.78
CA VAL A 301 18.59 -23.27 -4.34
C VAL A 301 19.87 -22.45 -4.55
N THR A 302 19.72 -21.16 -4.87
CA THR A 302 20.83 -20.29 -5.26
C THR A 302 21.48 -19.57 -4.08
N GLN A 303 20.79 -19.48 -2.94
CA GLN A 303 21.21 -18.76 -1.74
C GLN A 303 21.12 -19.67 -0.51
N THR A 304 22.23 -19.77 0.22
CA THR A 304 22.30 -20.56 1.48
C THR A 304 21.95 -19.75 2.73
N GLN A 305 21.71 -18.45 2.60
CA GLN A 305 21.26 -17.57 3.68
C GLN A 305 19.88 -17.02 3.32
N GLN A 306 18.90 -17.27 4.18
CA GLN A 306 17.52 -16.84 4.01
C GLN A 306 17.08 -15.96 5.19
N PRO A 307 16.34 -14.87 4.96
CA PRO A 307 16.06 -14.28 3.65
C PRO A 307 17.32 -13.71 2.97
N SER A 308 17.38 -13.77 1.64
CA SER A 308 18.54 -13.33 0.84
C SER A 308 18.41 -11.88 0.36
N ASP A 309 19.47 -11.32 -0.22
CA ASP A 309 19.47 -9.94 -0.73
C ASP A 309 18.53 -9.76 -1.94
N PRO A 310 17.83 -8.61 -2.10
CA PRO A 310 16.94 -8.37 -3.23
C PRO A 310 17.56 -8.52 -4.62
N SER A 311 18.87 -8.32 -4.76
CA SER A 311 19.59 -8.56 -6.03
C SER A 311 19.55 -10.02 -6.49
N THR A 312 19.14 -10.94 -5.64
CA THR A 312 19.07 -12.39 -5.92
C THR A 312 17.67 -12.87 -6.33
N TYR A 313 16.66 -12.01 -6.25
CA TYR A 313 15.26 -12.41 -6.41
C TYR A 313 14.90 -12.61 -7.88
N TYR A 314 14.04 -13.61 -8.15
CA TYR A 314 13.40 -13.83 -9.46
C TYR A 314 14.39 -14.09 -10.62
N LEU A 315 15.60 -14.59 -10.33
CA LEU A 315 16.66 -14.84 -11.32
C LEU A 315 16.64 -16.25 -11.93
N THR A 316 15.74 -17.13 -11.49
CA THR A 316 15.72 -18.54 -11.91
C THR A 316 14.28 -18.97 -12.14
N ASP A 317 14.01 -19.60 -13.29
CA ASP A 317 12.68 -20.12 -13.62
C ASP A 317 12.45 -21.52 -13.01
N PRO A 318 11.21 -21.87 -12.63
CA PRO A 318 10.04 -21.00 -12.55
C PRO A 318 10.21 -19.94 -11.45
N THR A 319 9.57 -18.77 -11.58
CA THR A 319 9.47 -17.78 -10.49
C THR A 319 8.17 -16.99 -10.54
N ASN A 320 7.88 -16.17 -9.53
CA ASN A 320 6.67 -15.35 -9.51
C ASN A 320 6.86 -14.15 -10.44
N HIS A 321 6.56 -14.33 -11.73
CA HIS A 321 6.73 -13.27 -12.72
C HIS A 321 5.77 -12.10 -12.52
N TYR A 322 4.59 -12.31 -11.92
CA TYR A 322 3.73 -11.21 -11.51
C TYR A 322 4.46 -10.30 -10.51
N CYS A 323 5.01 -10.85 -9.42
CA CYS A 323 5.75 -10.05 -8.45
C CYS A 323 6.97 -9.38 -9.08
N ARG A 324 7.77 -10.12 -9.87
CA ARG A 324 8.93 -9.59 -10.60
C ARG A 324 8.55 -8.34 -11.41
N ILE A 325 7.52 -8.45 -12.24
CA ILE A 325 7.04 -7.35 -13.10
C ILE A 325 6.48 -6.21 -12.28
N VAL A 326 5.69 -6.48 -11.23
CA VAL A 326 5.15 -5.45 -10.34
C VAL A 326 6.27 -4.64 -9.70
N HIS A 327 7.31 -5.28 -9.13
CA HIS A 327 8.48 -4.55 -8.63
C HIS A 327 9.15 -3.77 -9.74
N GLU A 328 9.37 -4.37 -10.92
CA GLU A 328 9.99 -3.67 -12.05
C GLU A 328 9.22 -2.41 -12.50
N ARG A 329 7.89 -2.37 -12.34
CA ARG A 329 7.04 -1.25 -12.75
C ARG A 329 6.74 -0.23 -11.67
N ASN A 330 7.03 -0.52 -10.40
CA ASN A 330 7.11 0.51 -9.37
C ASN A 330 8.40 1.33 -9.55
N LEU A 331 8.33 2.66 -9.44
CA LEU A 331 9.45 3.54 -9.75
C LEU A 331 10.66 3.28 -8.81
N ASP A 332 10.38 3.02 -7.55
CA ASP A 332 11.35 2.70 -6.49
C ASP A 332 11.57 1.19 -6.30
N LYS A 333 10.96 0.36 -7.16
CA LYS A 333 10.94 -1.10 -7.09
C LYS A 333 10.23 -1.71 -5.87
N LYS A 334 9.45 -0.91 -5.14
CA LYS A 334 8.78 -1.35 -3.91
C LYS A 334 7.28 -1.55 -4.07
N GLY A 335 6.73 -2.45 -3.28
CA GLY A 335 5.29 -2.71 -3.15
C GLY A 335 5.04 -4.18 -2.84
N TYR A 336 4.03 -4.48 -2.01
CA TYR A 336 3.68 -5.85 -1.67
C TYR A 336 3.11 -6.61 -2.88
N GLY A 337 3.91 -7.43 -3.56
CA GLY A 337 3.44 -8.35 -4.61
C GLY A 337 2.83 -9.64 -4.05
N PHE A 338 3.16 -10.00 -2.81
CA PHE A 338 2.65 -11.19 -2.11
C PHE A 338 2.65 -10.99 -0.59
N ALA A 339 1.98 -11.87 0.17
CA ALA A 339 1.68 -11.65 1.60
C ALA A 339 2.89 -11.37 2.51
N TYR A 340 4.09 -11.87 2.15
CA TYR A 340 5.31 -11.78 2.96
C TYR A 340 6.44 -11.03 2.23
N ASP A 341 6.10 -10.05 1.39
CA ASP A 341 7.10 -9.28 0.63
C ASP A 341 7.96 -8.35 1.50
N ASP A 342 7.58 -8.14 2.75
CA ASP A 342 8.34 -7.45 3.79
C ASP A 342 9.47 -8.28 4.39
N VAL A 343 9.52 -9.57 4.08
CA VAL A 343 10.65 -10.42 4.43
C VAL A 343 11.89 -9.91 3.69
N GLN A 344 12.93 -9.57 4.43
CA GLN A 344 14.21 -9.07 3.92
C GLN A 344 15.32 -9.48 4.90
N PRO A 345 16.59 -9.58 4.49
CA PRO A 345 17.69 -9.77 5.43
C PRO A 345 17.70 -8.66 6.48
N GLU A 346 18.15 -8.98 7.69
CA GLU A 346 18.27 -7.99 8.77
C GLU A 346 19.15 -6.81 8.31
N GLY A 347 18.63 -5.58 8.45
CA GLY A 347 19.28 -4.36 7.93
C GLY A 347 19.28 -4.22 6.40
N GLY A 348 18.65 -5.14 5.67
CA GLY A 348 18.55 -5.11 4.22
C GLY A 348 17.60 -4.04 3.67
N ALA A 349 17.56 -3.92 2.34
CA ALA A 349 16.65 -3.00 1.66
C ALA A 349 15.20 -3.52 1.67
N ASP A 350 14.26 -2.63 2.01
CA ASP A 350 12.82 -2.92 1.94
C ASP A 350 12.33 -3.03 0.50
N GLN A 351 11.52 -4.04 0.23
CA GLN A 351 10.85 -4.26 -1.06
C GLN A 351 9.33 -4.17 -0.95
N SER A 352 8.76 -4.16 0.25
CA SER A 352 7.31 -4.22 0.44
C SER A 352 6.61 -2.88 0.21
N GLY A 353 7.33 -1.78 0.17
CA GLY A 353 6.74 -0.46 -0.07
C GLY A 353 6.00 0.05 1.16
N LYS A 354 6.62 -0.13 2.33
CA LYS A 354 6.12 0.37 3.61
C LYS A 354 6.78 1.69 4.02
N VAL A 355 6.08 2.41 4.88
CA VAL A 355 6.60 3.51 5.69
C VAL A 355 6.14 3.34 7.13
N ASN A 356 6.97 3.67 8.10
CA ASN A 356 6.56 3.63 9.51
C ASN A 356 7.36 4.60 10.39
N ASP A 357 6.70 5.17 11.39
CA ASP A 357 7.35 6.06 12.37
C ASP A 357 6.54 6.13 13.67
N GLY A 358 7.25 6.23 14.81
CA GLY A 358 6.64 6.31 16.14
C GLY A 358 6.14 7.70 16.56
N ALA A 359 6.50 8.74 15.81
CA ALA A 359 6.09 10.12 16.01
C ALA A 359 5.58 10.76 14.70
N PRO A 360 4.58 10.14 14.02
CA PRO A 360 4.08 10.60 12.74
C PRO A 360 3.43 11.98 12.88
N ALA A 361 3.67 12.87 11.92
CA ALA A 361 3.12 14.23 11.90
C ALA A 361 2.17 14.46 10.73
N LEU A 362 2.47 13.88 9.56
CA LEU A 362 1.64 13.96 8.37
C LEU A 362 1.81 12.70 7.53
N PHE A 363 0.70 12.11 7.11
CA PHE A 363 0.70 11.04 6.12
C PHE A 363 0.08 11.55 4.82
N THR A 364 0.84 11.59 3.74
CA THR A 364 0.37 12.02 2.42
C THR A 364 0.17 10.81 1.54
N ILE A 365 -0.98 10.75 0.87
CA ILE A 365 -1.33 9.66 -0.04
C ILE A 365 -1.74 10.29 -1.36
N ALA A 366 -1.02 9.99 -2.43
CA ALA A 366 -1.28 10.51 -3.75
C ALA A 366 -1.79 9.42 -4.69
N VAL A 367 -2.84 9.73 -5.45
CA VAL A 367 -3.46 8.79 -6.40
C VAL A 367 -3.28 9.25 -7.85
N GLY A 368 -3.03 8.32 -8.77
CA GLY A 368 -3.12 8.55 -10.22
C GLY A 368 -1.80 8.60 -10.98
N GLY A 369 -0.64 8.60 -10.30
CA GLY A 369 0.64 8.32 -10.94
C GLY A 369 1.21 9.38 -11.91
N ASN A 370 0.62 10.58 -12.06
CA ASN A 370 1.16 11.62 -12.97
C ASN A 370 2.32 12.43 -12.39
N ARG A 371 2.57 12.36 -11.08
CA ARG A 371 3.61 13.15 -10.38
C ARG A 371 4.48 12.27 -9.48
N VAL A 372 4.78 11.07 -9.97
CA VAL A 372 5.60 10.10 -9.23
C VAL A 372 7.04 10.57 -9.19
N TYR A 373 7.67 10.41 -8.03
CA TYR A 373 9.09 10.68 -7.81
C TYR A 373 9.66 9.58 -6.92
N ALA A 374 10.98 9.44 -6.90
CA ALA A 374 11.67 8.51 -6.02
C ALA A 374 12.62 9.27 -5.09
N GLY A 375 12.86 8.71 -3.91
CA GLY A 375 13.69 9.30 -2.86
C GLY A 375 12.90 10.06 -1.79
N ASP A 376 13.60 10.40 -0.71
CA ASP A 376 13.00 10.97 0.51
C ASP A 376 12.87 12.50 0.47
N THR A 377 13.20 13.11 -0.66
CA THR A 377 13.01 14.54 -0.93
C THR A 377 11.96 14.72 -2.00
N ALA A 378 10.87 15.41 -1.66
CA ALA A 378 9.90 15.82 -2.66
C ALA A 378 10.60 16.70 -3.72
N PRO A 379 10.28 16.53 -5.02
CA PRO A 379 10.78 17.41 -6.06
C PRO A 379 10.42 18.86 -5.71
N ALA A 380 11.34 19.80 -5.98
CA ALA A 380 11.00 21.21 -5.88
C ALA A 380 9.76 21.45 -6.74
N THR A 381 8.67 21.94 -6.14
CA THR A 381 7.49 22.35 -6.90
C THR A 381 7.93 23.46 -7.85
N THR A 382 8.03 23.15 -9.15
CA THR A 382 7.98 24.17 -10.18
C THR A 382 6.61 24.83 -10.02
N SER A 383 6.59 26.03 -9.46
CA SER A 383 5.46 26.91 -9.64
C SER A 383 5.36 27.18 -11.13
N GLU A 384 4.52 26.45 -11.84
CA GLU A 384 3.97 26.95 -13.08
C GLU A 384 3.27 28.26 -12.71
N ALA A 385 3.93 29.37 -12.99
CA ALA A 385 3.31 30.68 -12.97
C ALA A 385 2.11 30.55 -13.91
N VAL A 386 0.91 30.67 -13.34
CA VAL A 386 -0.27 30.98 -14.13
C VAL A 386 0.07 32.28 -14.83
N GLU A 387 0.34 32.23 -16.14
CA GLU A 387 0.35 33.43 -16.96
C GLU A 387 -1.04 34.05 -16.81
N GLU A 388 -1.09 35.09 -16.00
CA GLU A 388 -2.22 36.00 -15.92
C GLU A 388 -2.40 36.56 -17.33
N GLN A 389 -3.39 36.03 -18.06
CA GLN A 389 -3.82 36.63 -19.32
C GLN A 389 -4.19 38.07 -19.01
N SER A 390 -3.32 38.99 -19.44
CA SER A 390 -3.56 40.41 -19.32
C SER A 390 -4.81 40.75 -20.13
N GLU A 391 -5.81 41.32 -19.45
CA GLU A 391 -6.92 41.98 -20.11
C GLU A 391 -6.37 43.04 -21.09
N PRO A 392 -6.90 43.14 -22.32
CA PRO A 392 -6.47 44.17 -23.25
C PRO A 392 -6.87 45.56 -22.72
N ALA A 393 -5.89 46.46 -22.68
CA ALA A 393 -6.03 47.82 -22.18
C ALA A 393 -7.15 48.62 -22.91
N PRO A 394 -7.86 49.53 -22.21
CA PRO A 394 -8.82 50.41 -22.86
C PRO A 394 -8.11 51.45 -23.75
N ALA A 395 -8.71 51.72 -24.91
CA ALA A 395 -8.22 52.73 -25.86
C ALA A 395 -8.22 54.14 -25.24
N ALA A 396 -7.11 54.86 -25.44
CA ALA A 396 -6.92 56.22 -24.96
C ALA A 396 -7.75 57.23 -25.77
N SER A 397 -8.63 57.96 -25.09
CA SER A 397 -9.20 59.23 -25.55
C SER A 397 -8.37 60.39 -25.01
N GLN A 398 -7.87 61.23 -25.92
CA GLN A 398 -7.19 62.49 -25.61
C GLN A 398 -8.17 63.49 -24.99
N GLU A 399 -7.79 64.13 -23.87
CA GLU A 399 -8.25 65.48 -23.59
C GLU A 399 -7.27 66.26 -22.71
N ASN A 400 -7.06 67.51 -23.11
CA ASN A 400 -6.19 68.51 -22.51
C ASN A 400 -6.73 68.97 -21.14
N GLY A 401 -5.80 69.34 -20.24
CA GLY A 401 -6.00 70.56 -19.45
C GLY A 401 -5.93 70.43 -17.93
N GLN A 402 -4.80 70.91 -17.40
CA GLN A 402 -4.70 71.83 -16.26
C GLN A 402 -4.85 71.34 -14.79
N GLN A 403 -3.80 71.73 -14.04
CA GLN A 403 -3.74 72.17 -12.64
C GLN A 403 -3.57 71.13 -11.50
N GLN A 404 -2.36 71.16 -10.91
CA GLN A 404 -2.02 70.87 -9.50
C GLN A 404 -2.72 71.90 -8.54
N PRO A 405 -2.72 71.81 -7.18
CA PRO A 405 -1.75 71.10 -6.31
C PRO A 405 -2.27 70.53 -4.95
N MET A 406 -1.29 70.04 -4.17
CA MET A 406 -1.17 70.01 -2.70
C MET A 406 -1.38 68.69 -1.93
N GLN A 407 -0.22 68.12 -1.56
CA GLN A 407 0.22 67.73 -0.21
C GLN A 407 -0.83 67.67 0.90
N GLU A 408 -0.84 66.54 1.64
CA GLU A 408 -0.45 66.58 3.06
C GLU A 408 -0.10 65.19 3.61
N SER A 409 0.81 65.22 4.57
CA SER A 409 1.56 64.12 5.16
C SER A 409 1.21 63.93 6.64
N ARG A 410 1.48 62.71 7.19
CA ARG A 410 1.86 62.35 8.60
C ARG A 410 0.97 61.22 9.23
N PRO A 411 1.38 60.55 10.33
CA PRO A 411 2.32 59.42 10.38
C PRO A 411 1.80 58.25 11.29
N PRO A 412 2.56 57.18 11.59
CA PRO A 412 2.06 55.96 12.25
C PRO A 412 2.34 55.90 13.77
N ILE A 413 1.56 55.10 14.52
CA ILE A 413 1.80 54.80 15.96
C ILE A 413 1.54 53.29 16.24
N PRO A 414 2.28 52.65 17.19
CA PRO A 414 2.69 51.25 17.13
C PRO A 414 2.09 50.29 18.18
N GLN A 415 2.50 49.02 18.03
CA GLN A 415 2.22 47.81 18.81
C GLN A 415 2.43 47.91 20.34
N ARG A 416 1.64 47.12 21.07
CA ARG A 416 1.87 46.80 22.49
C ARG A 416 2.03 45.28 22.68
N LYS A 417 3.17 44.88 23.23
CA LYS A 417 3.42 43.55 23.82
C LYS A 417 2.93 43.51 25.27
N SER A 418 2.46 42.35 25.73
CA SER A 418 2.53 41.98 27.15
C SER A 418 2.80 40.48 27.30
N SER A 419 3.93 40.20 27.96
CA SER A 419 4.23 39.03 28.82
C SER A 419 2.99 38.58 29.62
N GLY A 420 2.74 37.31 29.94
CA GLY A 420 3.61 36.17 30.21
C GLY A 420 3.28 35.66 31.62
N LEU A 421 3.08 34.35 31.85
CA LEU A 421 3.39 33.73 33.15
C LEU A 421 3.33 32.20 33.06
N ARG A 422 4.42 31.60 33.58
CA ARG A 422 4.64 30.17 33.80
C ARG A 422 3.77 29.67 34.96
N GLY A 423 3.29 28.43 34.85
CA GLY A 423 2.76 27.66 35.97
C GLY A 423 3.00 26.17 35.75
N LYS A 424 4.00 25.63 36.44
CA LYS A 424 4.32 24.19 36.52
C LYS A 424 3.23 23.48 37.35
N LEU A 425 2.82 22.28 36.94
CA LEU A 425 2.34 21.24 37.84
C LEU A 425 2.64 19.87 37.24
N SER A 426 3.55 19.18 37.93
CA SER A 426 4.08 17.87 37.64
C SER A 426 3.27 16.78 38.37
N GLY A 427 3.05 15.66 37.68
CA GLY A 427 3.09 14.33 38.27
C GLY A 427 1.75 13.69 38.66
N TRP A 428 1.34 12.66 37.91
CA TRP A 428 1.16 11.31 38.48
C TRP A 428 0.82 10.23 37.44
N LYS A 429 1.33 9.02 37.72
CA LYS A 429 0.88 7.67 37.32
C LYS A 429 1.32 7.07 35.97
N LYS A 430 2.47 6.38 36.08
CA LYS A 430 2.68 5.03 35.52
C LYS A 430 1.69 4.03 36.15
N LYS A 431 1.03 3.18 35.34
CA LYS A 431 0.90 1.73 35.60
C LYS A 431 0.27 1.02 34.38
N PHE A 432 0.81 -0.17 34.09
CA PHE A 432 0.36 -1.23 33.16
C PHE A 432 0.94 -1.24 31.74
N MET A 433 2.08 -1.94 31.64
CA MET A 433 2.42 -2.83 30.53
C MET A 433 1.91 -4.24 30.91
N GLN A 434 1.19 -4.89 30.01
CA GLN A 434 1.23 -6.33 29.71
C GLN A 434 0.72 -6.55 28.30
#